data_AF-A0A7V9SVT8-F1
#
_entry.id   AF-A0A7V9SVT8-F1
#
_cell.length_a   1.000
_cell.length_b   1.000
_cell.length_c   1.000
_cell.angle_alpha   90.00
_cell.angle_beta   90.00
_cell.angle_gamma   90.00
#
_symmetry.space_group_name_H-M   'P 1'
#
loop_
_entity.id
_entity.type
_entity.pdbx_description
1 polymer ?
#
loop_
_entity_poly.entity_id
_entity_poly.type
_entity_poly.pdbx_seq_one_letter_code
_entity_poly.pdbx_strand_id
1 'polypeptide(L)' 'MNDRLHLISDCLAEDWIGAWATEGLLEVEELLGKHAAFESFLDGDQQAIAD' A
#
# COMPACT_ATOMS: atom_id res chain seq x y z
N MET A 1 30.39 23.79 1.02
CA MET A 1 29.91 22.40 0.84
C MET A 1 30.19 21.67 2.13
N ASN A 2 29.16 21.13 2.77
CA ASN A 2 29.28 20.53 4.09
C ASN A 2 29.62 19.05 3.89
N ASP A 3 30.90 18.70 4.01
CA ASP A 3 31.39 17.31 4.02
C ASP A 3 30.94 16.65 5.32
N ARG A 4 29.67 16.25 5.38
CA ARG A 4 29.16 15.44 6.49
C ARG A 4 29.73 14.03 6.32
N LEU A 5 30.46 13.55 7.31
CA LEU A 5 30.87 12.15 7.40
C LEU A 5 29.62 11.28 7.30
N HIS A 6 29.50 10.50 6.23
CA HIS A 6 28.56 9.38 6.18
C HIS A 6 29.18 8.24 6.96
N LEU A 7 28.60 7.88 8.10
CA LEU A 7 29.05 6.72 8.85
C LEU A 7 28.52 5.46 8.16
N ILE A 8 29.30 4.38 8.19
CA ILE A 8 28.84 3.07 7.71
C ILE A 8 27.55 2.65 8.43
N SER A 9 27.37 3.07 9.69
CA SER A 9 26.11 2.89 10.44
C SER A 9 24.90 3.57 9.79
N ASP A 10 25.08 4.68 9.07
CA ASP A 10 24.00 5.39 8.39
C ASP A 10 23.56 4.65 7.12
N CYS A 11 24.49 3.92 6.49
CA CYS A 11 24.19 3.03 5.38
C CYS A 11 23.65 1.67 5.84
N LEU A 12 24.01 1.24 7.06
CA LEU A 12 23.58 -0.04 7.67
C LEU A 12 22.31 0.09 8.53
N ALA A 13 21.90 1.32 8.87
CA ALA A 13 20.57 1.63 9.38
C ALA A 13 19.57 1.49 8.22
N GLU A 14 19.49 0.27 7.68
CA GLU A 14 18.67 0.02 6.52
C GLU A 14 17.23 -0.19 6.97
N ASP A 15 16.43 0.87 6.81
CA ASP A 15 14.98 0.81 6.96
C ASP A 15 14.31 0.00 5.82
N TRP A 16 15.06 -0.79 5.06
CA TRP A 16 14.59 -1.51 3.88
C TRP A 16 13.45 -2.46 4.23
N ILE A 17 13.50 -3.10 5.40
CA ILE A 17 12.42 -3.99 5.85
C ILE A 17 11.14 -3.18 6.09
N GLY A 18 11.26 -2.01 6.71
CA GLY A 18 10.12 -1.12 6.97
C GLY A 18 9.55 -0.55 5.66
N ALA A 19 10.41 -0.13 4.74
CA ALA A 19 10.01 0.36 3.42
C ALA A 19 9.32 -0.74 2.61
N TRP A 20 9.91 -1.94 2.53
CA TRP A 20 9.35 -3.08 1.84
C TRP A 20 7.99 -3.50 2.41
N ALA A 21 7.87 -3.55 3.74
CA ALA A 21 6.61 -3.89 4.40
C ALA A 21 5.53 -2.83 4.15
N THR A 22 5.92 -1.54 4.12
CA THR A 22 5.00 -0.43 3.83
C THR A 22 4.49 -0.50 2.39
N GLU A 23 5.40 -0.74 1.44
CA GLU A 23 5.04 -0.89 0.02
C GLU A 23 4.09 -2.08 -0.19
N GLY A 24 4.41 -3.24 0.39
CA GLY A 24 3.54 -4.41 0.32
C GLY A 24 2.16 -4.19 0.96
N LEU A 25 2.08 -3.45 2.07
CA LEU A 25 0.81 -3.10 2.69
C LEU A 25 -0.06 -2.23 1.77
N LEU A 26 0.53 -1.21 1.14
CA LEU A 26 -0.18 -0.32 0.22
C LEU A 26 -0.76 -1.07 -0.99
N GLU A 27 0.00 -2.00 -1.56
CA GLU A 27 -0.49 -2.83 -2.67
C GLU A 27 -1.68 -3.70 -2.27
N VAL A 28 -1.64 -4.29 -1.07
CA VAL A 28 -2.74 -5.11 -0.53
C VAL A 28 -3.97 -4.24 -0.27
N GLU A 29 -3.81 -3.06 0.33
CA GLU A 29 -4.91 -2.13 0.57
C GLU A 29 -5.55 -1.66 -0.74
N GLU A 30 -4.75 -1.38 -1.77
CA GLU A 30 -5.26 -0.99 -3.09
C GLU A 30 -6.08 -2.12 -3.73
N LEU A 31 -5.58 -3.36 -3.67
CA LEU A 31 -6.31 -4.53 -4.19
C LEU A 31 -7.64 -4.73 -3.46
N LEU A 32 -7.63 -4.70 -2.13
CA LEU A 32 -8.83 -4.87 -1.32
C LEU A 32 -9.83 -3.74 -1.55
N GLY A 33 -9.37 -2.49 -1.73
CA GLY A 33 -10.23 -1.36 -2.07
C GLY A 33 -10.94 -1.55 -3.41
N LYS A 34 -10.23 -2.00 -4.44
CA LYS A 34 -10.83 -2.31 -5.75
C LYS A 34 -11.83 -3.46 -5.65
N HIS A 35 -11.50 -4.50 -4.90
CA HIS A 35 -12.42 -5.63 -4.68
C HIS A 35 -13.70 -5.17 -3.97
N ALA A 36 -13.59 -4.41 -2.88
CA ALA A 36 -14.76 -3.90 -2.16
C ALA A 36 -15.64 -2.99 -3.03
N ALA A 37 -15.02 -2.14 -3.86
CA ALA A 37 -15.77 -1.31 -4.81
C ALA A 37 -16.51 -2.15 -5.86
N PHE A 38 -15.91 -3.24 -6.33
CA PHE A 38 -16.55 -4.16 -7.27
C PHE A 38 -17.73 -4.90 -6.64
N GLU A 39 -17.57 -5.43 -5.43
CA GLU A 39 -18.68 -6.06 -4.69
C GLU A 39 -19.84 -5.09 -4.47
N SER A 40 -19.55 -3.85 -4.04
CA SER A 40 -20.58 -2.82 -3.88
C SER A 40 -21.29 -2.46 -5.18
N PHE A 41 -20.59 -2.53 -6.32
CA PHE A 41 -21.20 -2.32 -7.64
C PHE A 41 -22.17 -3.46 -7.98
N LEU A 42 -21.77 -4.72 -7.75
CA LEU A 42 -22.61 -5.88 -7.99
C LEU A 42 -23.85 -5.89 -7.10
N ASP A 43 -23.71 -5.56 -5.82
CA ASP A 43 -24.84 -5.45 -4.88
C ASP A 43 -25.86 -4.41 -5.35
N GLY A 44 -25.40 -3.26 -5.85
CA GLY A 44 -26.25 -2.21 -6.40
C GLY A 44 -26.99 -2.64 -7.67
N ASP A 45 -26.32 -3.37 -8.56
CA ASP A 45 -26.92 -3.91 -9.79
C ASP A 45 -27.96 -5.01 -9.47
N GLN A 46 -27.65 -5.91 -8.54
CA GLN A 46 -28.59 -6.94 -8.09
C GLN A 46 -29.86 -6.34 -7.45
N GLN A 47 -29.72 -5.27 -6.68
CA GLN A 47 -30.87 -4.57 -6.10
C GLN A 47 -31.72 -3.88 -7.18
N ALA A 48 -31.10 -3.28 -8.20
CA ALA A 48 -31.81 -2.63 -9.30
C ALA A 48 -32.57 -3.59 -10.24
N ILE A 49 -32.16 -4.88 -10.30
CA ILE A 49 -32.88 -5.92 -11.04
C ILE A 49 -34.06 -6.50 -10.25
N ALA A 50 -34.03 -6.38 -8.91
CA ALA A 50 -35.06 -6.91 -8.02
C ALA A 50 -36.24 -5.95 -7.78
N ASP A 51 -36.09 -4.66 -8.07
CA ASP A 51 -37.10 -3.60 -7.99
C ASP A 51 -37.81 -3.34 -9.34
#